data_AF-A0A8C7TAQ1-F1
#
_entry.id   AF-A0A8C7TAQ1-F1
#
_cell.length_a   1.000
_cell.length_b   1.000
_cell.length_c   1.000
_cell.angle_alpha   90.00
_cell.angle_beta   90.00
_cell.angle_gamma   90.00
#
_symmetry.space_group_name_H-M   'P 1'
#
loop_
_entity.id
_entity.type
_entity.pdbx_description
1 polymer ?
#
loop_
_entity_poly.entity_id
_entity_poly.type
_entity_poly.pdbx_seq_one_letter_code
_entity_poly.pdbx_strand_id
1 'polypeptide(L)'
;SFHGLFAFLLMLLEWTKPGLSNPLRPICDLRVLKHFIEEARDAEAAMLACKEGRGLAEPVTVPQTKVDFNVWERKTALEQAQEVQSGLWLLNQAIGSLRTSVTNTALHSHIDNSLRNIFSIGQVLRSLNIQEYTPPAGGVAGGEETWRVSSASELLQVHVNFLRGKVHLLLSNAPICHQGSS
;
A
#
# COMPACT_ATOMS: atom_id res chain seq x y z
N SER A 1 53.36 -26.47 -8.19
CA SER A 1 51.93 -26.87 -8.05
C SER A 1 50.97 -25.76 -7.59
N PHE A 2 51.28 -24.47 -7.75
CA PHE A 2 50.39 -23.37 -7.30
C PHE A 2 49.41 -22.83 -8.36
N HIS A 3 49.71 -23.02 -9.66
CA HIS A 3 48.87 -22.49 -10.74
C HIS A 3 47.51 -23.19 -10.86
N GLY A 4 47.45 -24.51 -10.63
CA GLY A 4 46.20 -25.27 -10.70
C GLY A 4 45.24 -24.96 -9.54
N LEU A 5 45.79 -24.70 -8.34
CA LEU A 5 45.00 -24.38 -7.16
C LEU A 5 44.38 -22.97 -7.25
N PHE A 6 45.12 -22.03 -7.84
CA PHE A 6 44.63 -20.67 -8.10
C PHE A 6 43.52 -20.65 -9.17
N ALA A 7 43.68 -21.42 -10.25
CA ALA A 7 42.63 -21.56 -11.26
C ALA A 7 41.35 -22.20 -10.69
N PHE A 8 41.50 -23.20 -9.82
CA PHE A 8 40.37 -23.86 -9.17
C PHE A 8 39.64 -22.94 -8.18
N LEU A 9 40.37 -22.11 -7.43
CA LEU A 9 39.80 -21.08 -6.56
C LEU A 9 39.02 -20.01 -7.34
N LEU A 10 39.53 -19.57 -8.49
CA LEU A 10 38.83 -18.60 -9.34
C LEU A 10 37.54 -19.17 -9.93
N MET A 11 37.56 -20.44 -10.38
CA MET A 11 36.35 -21.12 -10.88
C MET A 11 35.29 -21.30 -9.78
N LEU A 12 35.70 -21.61 -8.55
CA LEU A 12 34.79 -21.66 -7.41
C LEU A 12 34.21 -20.28 -7.07
N LEU A 13 35.02 -19.21 -7.13
CA LEU A 13 34.55 -17.85 -6.86
C LEU A 13 33.52 -17.36 -7.91
N GLU A 14 33.72 -17.73 -9.17
CA GLU A 14 32.78 -17.46 -10.27
C GLU A 14 31.48 -18.27 -10.12
N TRP A 15 31.57 -19.52 -9.67
CA TRP A 15 30.43 -20.40 -9.45
C TRP A 15 29.62 -20.03 -8.19
N THR A 16 30.26 -19.43 -7.19
CA THR A 16 29.62 -18.92 -5.98
C THR A 16 29.17 -17.47 -6.10
N LYS A 17 29.05 -16.88 -7.30
CA LYS A 17 28.31 -15.62 -7.44
C LYS A 17 26.90 -15.90 -6.96
N PRO A 18 26.51 -15.50 -5.73
CA PRO A 18 25.11 -15.61 -5.33
C PRO A 18 24.41 -14.77 -6.39
N GLY A 19 23.37 -15.29 -7.04
CA GLY A 19 22.53 -14.44 -7.87
C GLY A 19 22.14 -13.28 -6.98
N LEU A 20 22.76 -12.11 -7.21
CA LEU A 20 22.62 -10.95 -6.34
C LEU A 20 21.18 -10.53 -6.58
N SER A 21 20.29 -11.10 -5.79
CA SER A 21 18.89 -10.72 -5.80
C SER A 21 18.94 -9.27 -5.39
N ASN A 22 18.77 -8.37 -6.37
CA ASN A 22 18.81 -6.95 -6.11
C ASN A 22 17.85 -6.72 -4.94
N PRO A 23 18.32 -6.22 -3.78
CA PRO A 23 17.49 -6.11 -2.57
C PRO A 23 16.22 -5.29 -2.80
N LEU A 24 16.16 -4.55 -3.91
CA LEU A 24 15.02 -3.76 -4.38
C LEU A 24 13.99 -4.56 -5.21
N ARG A 25 14.34 -5.72 -5.78
CA ARG A 25 13.41 -6.55 -6.58
C ARG A 25 12.13 -6.91 -5.82
N PRO A 26 12.16 -7.31 -4.54
CA PRO A 26 10.94 -7.57 -3.77
C PRO A 26 10.08 -6.32 -3.54
N ILE A 27 10.69 -5.14 -3.44
CA ILE A 27 10.01 -3.86 -3.18
C ILE A 27 9.30 -3.37 -4.45
N CYS A 28 9.92 -3.59 -5.60
CA CYS A 28 9.41 -3.20 -6.92
C CYS A 28 8.48 -4.24 -7.54
N ASP A 29 8.22 -5.35 -6.82
CA ASP A 29 7.31 -6.38 -7.26
C ASP A 29 5.87 -6.03 -6.86
N LEU A 30 5.12 -5.51 -7.82
CA LEU A 30 3.72 -5.12 -7.63
C LEU A 30 2.77 -6.32 -7.43
N ARG A 31 3.25 -7.57 -7.49
CA ARG A 31 2.43 -8.75 -7.18
C ARG A 31 1.94 -8.73 -5.72
N VAL A 32 2.74 -8.19 -4.80
CA VAL A 32 2.34 -8.04 -3.39
C VAL A 32 1.19 -7.04 -3.28
N LEU A 33 1.29 -5.88 -3.95
CA LEU A 33 0.20 -4.90 -3.97
C LEU A 33 -1.07 -5.50 -4.61
N LYS A 34 -0.91 -6.25 -5.72
CA LYS A 34 -2.04 -6.92 -6.37
C LYS A 34 -2.75 -7.87 -5.41
N HIS A 35 -1.99 -8.64 -4.62
CA HIS A 35 -2.56 -9.50 -3.59
C HIS A 35 -3.33 -8.71 -2.53
N PHE A 36 -2.76 -7.60 -2.04
CA PHE A 36 -3.46 -6.72 -1.08
C PHE A 36 -4.76 -6.13 -1.65
N ILE A 37 -4.80 -5.80 -2.95
CA ILE A 37 -6.02 -5.34 -3.63
C ILE A 37 -7.07 -6.46 -3.69
N GLU A 38 -6.64 -7.70 -3.96
CA GLU A 38 -7.54 -8.86 -3.96
C GLU A 38 -8.12 -9.11 -2.56
N GLU A 39 -7.30 -9.08 -1.51
CA GLU A 39 -7.75 -9.24 -0.13
C GLU A 39 -8.70 -8.12 0.33
N ALA A 40 -8.45 -6.88 -0.10
CA ALA A 40 -9.33 -5.74 0.15
C ALA A 40 -10.70 -5.90 -0.56
N ARG A 41 -10.70 -6.45 -1.78
CA ARG A 41 -11.93 -6.75 -2.51
C ARG A 41 -12.71 -7.89 -1.85
N ASP A 42 -12.01 -8.90 -1.34
CA ASP A 42 -12.65 -10.00 -0.61
C ASP A 42 -13.28 -9.50 0.71
N ALA A 43 -12.62 -8.55 1.38
CA ALA A 43 -13.19 -7.87 2.54
C ALA A 43 -14.48 -7.10 2.20
N GLU A 44 -14.47 -6.34 1.10
CA GLU A 44 -15.66 -5.63 0.60
C GLU A 44 -16.81 -6.60 0.28
N ALA A 45 -16.52 -7.69 -0.43
CA ALA A 45 -17.51 -8.70 -0.80
C ALA A 45 -18.10 -9.39 0.44
N ALA A 46 -17.26 -9.74 1.42
CA ALA A 46 -17.70 -10.31 2.69
C ALA A 46 -18.61 -9.33 3.47
N MET A 47 -18.27 -8.04 3.47
CA MET A 47 -19.07 -7.00 4.12
C MET A 47 -20.44 -6.84 3.45
N LEU A 48 -20.50 -6.85 2.12
CA LEU A 48 -21.75 -6.78 1.36
C LEU A 48 -22.66 -8.01 1.59
N ALA A 49 -22.05 -9.19 1.75
CA ALA A 49 -22.79 -10.41 2.07
C ALA A 49 -23.32 -10.43 3.51
N CYS A 50 -22.76 -9.62 4.41
CA CYS A 50 -23.19 -9.52 5.79
C CYS A 50 -24.33 -8.52 5.98
N LYS A 51 -25.28 -8.85 6.87
CA LYS A 51 -26.34 -7.92 7.29
C LYS A 51 -25.80 -6.71 8.09
N GLU A 52 -24.56 -6.80 8.58
CA GLU A 52 -23.85 -5.77 9.34
C GLU A 52 -23.33 -4.59 8.47
N GLY A 53 -23.59 -4.58 7.16
CA GLY A 53 -23.13 -3.52 6.24
C GLY A 53 -24.04 -2.29 6.09
N ARG A 54 -25.14 -2.16 6.85
CA ARG A 54 -26.18 -1.13 6.58
C ARG A 54 -25.81 0.30 6.98
N GLY A 55 -24.81 0.50 7.83
CA GLY A 55 -24.35 1.84 8.20
C GLY A 55 -23.23 1.81 9.25
N LEU A 56 -22.33 2.77 9.16
CA LEU A 56 -21.39 3.11 10.24
C LEU A 56 -22.15 3.86 11.33
N ALA A 57 -21.73 3.70 12.59
CA ALA A 57 -22.34 4.41 13.72
C ALA A 57 -22.28 5.94 13.54
N GLU A 58 -21.18 6.43 13.00
CA GLU A 58 -21.00 7.81 12.56
C GLU A 58 -20.30 7.81 11.20
N PRO A 59 -20.58 8.78 10.30
CA PRO A 59 -19.85 8.88 9.05
C PRO A 59 -18.36 9.11 9.33
N VAL A 60 -17.51 8.44 8.55
CA VAL A 60 -16.04 8.53 8.70
C VAL A 60 -15.43 9.29 7.54
N THR A 61 -14.38 10.05 7.84
CA THR A 61 -13.60 10.78 6.82
C THR A 61 -12.64 9.82 6.12
N VAL A 62 -12.64 9.81 4.80
CA VAL A 62 -11.83 8.95 3.93
C VAL A 62 -11.11 9.77 2.87
N PRO A 63 -9.97 9.29 2.32
CA PRO A 63 -9.30 9.99 1.23
C PRO A 63 -10.12 9.94 -0.06
N GLN A 64 -9.99 10.97 -0.89
CA GLN A 64 -10.45 10.88 -2.27
C GLN A 64 -9.61 9.86 -3.04
N THR A 65 -10.28 8.99 -3.79
CA THR A 65 -9.63 7.89 -4.52
C THR A 65 -9.54 8.12 -6.02
N LYS A 66 -10.27 9.12 -6.54
CA LYS A 66 -10.21 9.51 -7.94
C LYS A 66 -8.81 10.03 -8.25
N VAL A 67 -8.26 9.56 -9.36
CA VAL A 67 -6.99 10.06 -9.91
C VAL A 67 -7.29 10.83 -11.19
N ASP A 68 -6.99 12.12 -11.19
CA ASP A 68 -6.82 12.88 -12.43
C ASP A 68 -5.35 12.77 -12.83
N PHE A 69 -5.06 12.04 -13.92
CA PHE A 69 -3.68 11.80 -14.37
C PHE A 69 -2.94 13.09 -14.71
N ASN A 70 -3.61 14.10 -15.28
CA ASN A 70 -2.98 15.37 -15.61
C ASN A 70 -2.56 16.15 -14.35
N VAL A 71 -3.34 16.05 -13.28
CA VAL A 71 -2.99 16.65 -11.98
C VAL A 71 -1.91 15.81 -11.29
N TRP A 72 -2.06 14.50 -11.30
CA TRP A 72 -1.15 13.56 -10.64
C TRP A 72 0.28 13.63 -11.19
N GLU A 73 0.44 13.61 -12.51
CA GLU A 73 1.76 13.65 -13.17
C GLU A 73 2.51 14.98 -12.97
N ARG A 74 1.78 16.06 -12.68
CA ARG A 74 2.38 17.37 -12.38
C ARG A 74 2.82 17.53 -10.93
N LYS A 75 2.41 16.63 -10.03
CA LYS A 75 2.86 16.61 -8.63
C LYS A 75 4.31 16.15 -8.55
N THR A 76 5.05 16.74 -7.64
CA THR A 76 6.36 16.24 -7.22
C THR A 76 6.23 14.86 -6.57
N ALA A 77 7.31 14.07 -6.58
CA ALA A 77 7.33 12.77 -5.89
C ALA A 77 7.01 12.91 -4.39
N LEU A 78 7.41 14.02 -3.76
CA LEU A 78 7.09 14.32 -2.38
C LEU A 78 5.58 14.54 -2.18
N GLU A 79 4.93 15.32 -3.05
CA GLU A 79 3.48 15.56 -2.97
C GLU A 79 2.68 14.27 -3.18
N GLN A 80 3.04 13.45 -4.16
CA GLN A 80 2.40 12.14 -4.39
C GLN A 80 2.57 11.22 -3.17
N ALA A 81 3.78 11.19 -2.58
CA ALA A 81 4.06 10.41 -1.39
C ALA A 81 3.29 10.90 -0.16
N GLN A 82 3.18 12.21 0.05
CA GLN A 82 2.40 12.78 1.15
C GLN A 82 0.91 12.48 0.98
N GLU A 83 0.38 12.57 -0.23
CA GLU A 83 -1.02 12.24 -0.54
C GLU A 83 -1.32 10.76 -0.25
N VAL A 84 -0.43 9.85 -0.70
CA VAL A 84 -0.58 8.42 -0.39
C VAL A 84 -0.49 8.14 1.10
N GLN A 85 0.52 8.68 1.80
CA GLN A 85 0.69 8.45 3.23
C GLN A 85 -0.48 9.00 4.05
N SER A 86 -1.01 10.16 3.67
CA SER A 86 -2.16 10.75 4.35
C SER A 86 -3.43 9.95 4.13
N GLY A 87 -3.67 9.45 2.91
CA GLY A 87 -4.79 8.58 2.65
C GLY A 87 -4.70 7.22 3.33
N LEU A 88 -3.50 6.61 3.40
CA LEU A 88 -3.27 5.39 4.19
C LEU A 88 -3.55 5.63 5.68
N TRP A 89 -3.13 6.78 6.22
CA TRP A 89 -3.41 7.16 7.60
C TRP A 89 -4.92 7.28 7.86
N LEU A 90 -5.66 7.99 7.00
CA LEU A 90 -7.12 8.11 7.10
C LEU A 90 -7.82 6.74 7.04
N LEU A 91 -7.42 5.90 6.10
CA LEU A 91 -7.96 4.55 5.95
C LEU A 91 -7.68 3.69 7.18
N ASN A 92 -6.48 3.77 7.75
CA ASN A 92 -6.13 3.05 8.98
C ASN A 92 -7.05 3.45 10.15
N GLN A 93 -7.32 4.75 10.30
CA GLN A 93 -8.22 5.25 11.34
C GLN A 93 -9.67 4.81 11.11
N ALA A 94 -10.17 4.94 9.87
CA ALA A 94 -11.54 4.59 9.53
C ALA A 94 -11.81 3.07 9.63
N ILE A 95 -10.90 2.25 9.11
CA ILE A 95 -10.98 0.78 9.19
C ILE A 95 -10.77 0.30 10.63
N GLY A 96 -9.89 0.96 11.38
CA GLY A 96 -9.70 0.71 12.82
C GLY A 96 -10.98 0.99 13.62
N SER A 97 -11.69 2.08 13.31
CA SER A 97 -13.00 2.36 13.90
C SER A 97 -14.04 1.31 13.50
N LEU A 98 -14.11 0.93 12.22
CA LEU A 98 -14.99 -0.14 11.73
C LEU A 98 -14.77 -1.43 12.52
N ARG A 99 -13.50 -1.83 12.73
CA ARG A 99 -13.11 -3.01 13.52
C ARG A 99 -13.76 -3.04 14.91
N THR A 100 -13.84 -1.88 15.58
CA THR A 100 -14.43 -1.80 16.93
C THR A 100 -15.95 -1.91 16.94
N SER A 101 -16.59 -1.66 15.80
CA SER A 101 -18.06 -1.68 15.66
C SER A 101 -18.61 -3.00 15.12
N VAL A 102 -17.81 -3.75 14.36
CA VAL A 102 -18.23 -5.02 13.76
C VAL A 102 -18.21 -6.13 14.82
N THR A 103 -19.31 -6.89 14.91
CA THR A 103 -19.43 -8.03 15.84
C THR A 103 -19.19 -9.37 15.18
N ASN A 104 -19.33 -9.47 13.86
CA ASN A 104 -19.08 -10.70 13.13
C ASN A 104 -17.58 -11.05 13.10
N THR A 105 -17.23 -12.19 13.71
CA THR A 105 -15.86 -12.70 13.79
C THR A 105 -15.27 -13.10 12.43
N ALA A 106 -16.09 -13.51 11.46
CA ALA A 106 -15.61 -13.78 10.11
C ALA A 106 -15.10 -12.50 9.43
N LEU A 107 -15.78 -11.37 9.66
CA LEU A 107 -15.35 -10.06 9.15
C LEU A 107 -14.10 -9.51 9.84
N HIS A 108 -13.85 -9.87 11.11
CA HIS A 108 -12.64 -9.43 11.83
C HIS A 108 -11.36 -9.84 11.12
N SER A 109 -11.31 -11.04 10.53
CA SER A 109 -10.13 -11.51 9.81
C SER A 109 -9.81 -10.62 8.60
N HIS A 110 -10.82 -10.25 7.81
CA HIS A 110 -10.70 -9.35 6.66
C HIS A 110 -10.28 -7.93 7.06
N ILE A 111 -10.85 -7.40 8.15
CA ILE A 111 -10.54 -6.06 8.66
C ILE A 111 -9.11 -6.02 9.20
N ASP A 112 -8.72 -7.00 10.01
CA ASP A 112 -7.36 -7.09 10.55
C ASP A 112 -6.33 -7.24 9.43
N ASN A 113 -6.67 -7.98 8.36
CA ASN A 113 -5.80 -8.11 7.21
C ASN A 113 -5.64 -6.78 6.46
N SER A 114 -6.72 -6.03 6.27
CA SER A 114 -6.69 -4.69 5.68
C SER A 114 -5.77 -3.74 6.47
N LEU A 115 -5.84 -3.76 7.79
CA LEU A 115 -4.97 -2.96 8.67
C LEU A 115 -3.49 -3.40 8.57
N ARG A 116 -3.23 -4.72 8.56
CA ARG A 116 -1.88 -5.27 8.36
C ARG A 116 -1.29 -4.89 7.00
N ASN A 117 -2.11 -4.90 5.95
CA ASN A 117 -1.68 -4.52 4.61
C ASN A 117 -1.36 -3.04 4.51
N ILE A 118 -2.16 -2.16 5.12
CA ILE A 118 -1.86 -0.73 5.21
C ILE A 118 -0.51 -0.49 5.89
N PHE A 119 -0.27 -1.14 7.03
CA PHE A 119 1.02 -1.06 7.71
C PHE A 119 2.18 -1.56 6.82
N SER A 120 1.99 -2.68 6.13
CA SER A 120 2.98 -3.27 5.24
C SER A 120 3.32 -2.35 4.07
N ILE A 121 2.33 -1.66 3.49
CA ILE A 121 2.56 -0.64 2.47
C ILE A 121 3.39 0.52 3.04
N GLY A 122 3.11 0.96 4.27
CA GLY A 122 3.93 1.97 4.94
C GLY A 122 5.41 1.56 5.07
N GLN A 123 5.68 0.29 5.36
CA GLN A 123 7.05 -0.27 5.36
C GLN A 123 7.69 -0.24 3.97
N VAL A 124 6.93 -0.57 2.93
CA VAL A 124 7.39 -0.48 1.52
C VAL A 124 7.76 0.96 1.18
N LEU A 125 6.92 1.94 1.52
CA LEU A 125 7.21 3.36 1.27
C LEU A 125 8.51 3.80 1.96
N ARG A 126 8.70 3.46 3.24
CA ARG A 126 9.96 3.74 3.94
C ARG A 126 11.17 3.07 3.28
N SER A 127 11.00 1.86 2.77
CA SER A 127 12.06 1.13 2.05
C SER A 127 12.42 1.76 0.70
N LEU A 128 11.50 2.51 0.09
CA LEU A 128 11.73 3.33 -1.11
C LEU A 128 12.39 4.68 -0.80
N ASN A 129 12.88 4.88 0.43
CA ASN A 129 13.45 6.15 0.91
C ASN A 129 12.45 7.32 0.84
N ILE A 130 11.16 7.02 0.92
CA ILE A 130 10.12 8.03 1.08
C ILE A 130 10.07 8.42 2.57
N GLN A 131 10.21 9.72 2.83
CA GLN A 131 10.16 10.24 4.20
C GLN A 131 8.78 9.99 4.82
N GLU A 132 8.78 9.48 6.04
CA GLU A 132 7.56 9.24 6.80
C GLU A 132 6.83 10.57 7.04
N TYR A 133 5.55 10.58 6.67
CA TYR A 133 4.68 11.73 6.82
C TYR A 133 3.41 11.32 7.57
N THR A 134 3.22 11.89 8.75
CA THR A 134 1.98 11.77 9.51
C THR A 134 1.22 13.08 9.39
N PRO A 135 -0.01 13.08 8.86
CA PRO A 135 -0.83 14.29 8.77
C PRO A 135 -1.08 14.90 10.16
N PRO A 136 -1.13 16.23 10.29
CA PRO A 136 -1.52 16.87 11.53
C PRO A 136 -2.95 16.46 11.94
N ALA A 137 -3.19 16.39 13.26
CA ALA A 137 -4.49 15.99 13.80
C ALA A 137 -5.61 16.89 13.26
N GLY A 138 -6.48 16.33 12.41
CA GLY A 138 -7.63 17.03 11.84
C GLY A 138 -7.60 17.24 10.32
N GLY A 139 -6.54 16.85 9.60
CA GLY A 139 -6.57 17.00 8.16
C GLY A 139 -5.31 16.59 7.41
N VAL A 140 -5.55 16.31 6.14
CA VAL A 140 -4.63 15.87 5.10
C VAL A 140 -3.69 16.99 4.65
N ALA A 141 -2.49 16.64 4.19
CA ALA A 141 -1.55 17.61 3.62
C ALA A 141 -2.10 18.27 2.34
N GLY A 142 -1.77 19.53 2.11
CA GLY A 142 -1.63 20.08 0.75
C GLY A 142 -2.87 20.03 -0.15
N GLY A 143 -4.07 20.29 0.39
CA GLY A 143 -5.28 20.39 -0.44
C GLY A 143 -5.84 19.06 -0.94
N GLU A 144 -5.45 17.94 -0.32
CA GLU A 144 -6.08 16.64 -0.59
C GLU A 144 -7.55 16.65 -0.14
N GLU A 145 -8.45 16.45 -1.11
CA GLU A 145 -9.88 16.37 -0.83
C GLU A 145 -10.21 15.11 -0.01
N THR A 146 -11.01 15.29 1.05
CA THR A 146 -11.54 14.19 1.85
C THR A 146 -13.04 14.14 1.75
N TRP A 147 -13.57 12.93 1.72
CA TRP A 147 -15.00 12.68 1.60
C TRP A 147 -15.47 11.95 2.86
N ARG A 148 -16.77 11.95 3.11
CA ARG A 148 -17.38 11.20 4.21
C ARG A 148 -18.18 10.04 3.65
N VAL A 149 -18.01 8.87 4.26
CA VAL A 149 -18.78 7.66 3.92
C VAL A 149 -19.60 7.25 5.12
N SER A 150 -20.78 6.69 4.86
CA SER A 150 -21.76 6.35 5.90
C SER A 150 -22.00 4.85 6.01
N SER A 151 -21.42 4.03 5.13
CA SER A 151 -21.52 2.57 5.21
C SER A 151 -20.14 1.89 5.22
N ALA A 152 -20.10 0.70 5.83
CA ALA A 152 -18.89 -0.11 5.89
C ALA A 152 -18.46 -0.61 4.49
N SER A 153 -19.42 -0.92 3.62
CA SER A 153 -19.14 -1.29 2.22
C SER A 153 -18.53 -0.14 1.44
N GLU A 154 -19.03 1.09 1.60
CA GLU A 154 -18.42 2.27 0.96
C GLU A 154 -16.99 2.51 1.45
N LEU A 155 -16.73 2.35 2.75
CA LEU A 155 -15.38 2.46 3.31
C LEU A 155 -14.42 1.44 2.69
N LEU A 156 -14.83 0.17 2.60
CA LEU A 156 -14.00 -0.89 2.00
C LEU A 156 -13.84 -0.69 0.48
N GLN A 157 -14.87 -0.19 -0.21
CA GLN A 157 -14.75 0.19 -1.61
C GLN A 157 -13.73 1.32 -1.79
N VAL A 158 -13.71 2.32 -0.91
CA VAL A 158 -12.71 3.39 -0.89
C VAL A 158 -11.32 2.82 -0.65
N HIS A 159 -11.16 1.86 0.27
CA HIS A 159 -9.88 1.16 0.47
C HIS A 159 -9.39 0.47 -0.81
N VAL A 160 -10.22 -0.32 -1.47
CA VAL A 160 -9.91 -0.98 -2.76
C VAL A 160 -9.50 0.05 -3.82
N ASN A 161 -10.27 1.13 -3.94
CA ASN A 161 -10.05 2.18 -4.94
C ASN A 161 -8.75 2.94 -4.69
N PHE A 162 -8.40 3.17 -3.43
CA PHE A 162 -7.17 3.84 -3.05
C PHE A 162 -5.94 2.98 -3.39
N LEU A 163 -5.98 1.67 -3.09
CA LEU A 163 -4.91 0.72 -3.40
C LEU A 163 -4.68 0.59 -4.91
N ARG A 164 -5.75 0.39 -5.69
CA ARG A 164 -5.67 0.25 -7.16
C ARG A 164 -5.32 1.54 -7.89
N GLY A 165 -5.53 2.69 -7.23
CA GLY A 165 -5.31 4.03 -7.79
C GLY A 165 -3.99 4.62 -7.34
N LYS A 166 -4.04 5.55 -6.38
CA LYS A 166 -2.90 6.36 -5.95
C LYS A 166 -1.72 5.52 -5.44
N VAL A 167 -1.97 4.46 -4.66
CA VAL A 167 -0.90 3.59 -4.14
C VAL A 167 -0.20 2.87 -5.30
N HIS A 168 -0.96 2.25 -6.20
CA HIS A 168 -0.41 1.60 -7.39
C HIS A 168 0.43 2.58 -8.21
N LEU A 169 -0.07 3.78 -8.47
CA LEU A 169 0.63 4.78 -9.28
C LEU A 169 1.92 5.30 -8.63
N LEU A 170 1.93 5.48 -7.31
CA LEU A 170 3.15 5.87 -6.61
C LEU A 170 4.21 4.77 -6.68
N LEU A 171 3.81 3.53 -6.41
CA LEU A 171 4.74 2.39 -6.40
C LEU A 171 5.23 2.01 -7.80
N SER A 172 4.36 2.08 -8.82
CA SER A 172 4.72 1.73 -10.20
C SER A 172 5.69 2.71 -10.84
N ASN A 173 5.69 3.97 -10.39
CA ASN A 173 6.54 5.04 -10.90
C ASN A 173 7.72 5.36 -9.97
N ALA A 174 7.96 4.53 -8.95
CA ALA A 174 9.05 4.76 -8.01
C ALA A 174 10.40 4.69 -8.77
N PRO A 175 11.23 5.77 -8.77
CA PRO A 175 12.43 5.85 -9.60
C PRO A 175 13.40 4.68 -9.39
N ILE A 176 13.52 4.21 -8.15
CA ILE A 176 14.38 3.09 -7.74
C ILE A 176 13.98 1.76 -8.39
N CYS A 177 12.73 1.63 -8.85
CA CYS A 177 12.22 0.46 -9.53
C CYS A 177 12.52 0.43 -11.03
N HIS A 178 12.98 1.55 -11.59
CA HIS A 178 13.39 1.64 -13.00
C HIS A 178 14.91 1.54 -13.22
N GLN A 179 15.71 1.65 -12.15
CA GLN A 179 17.19 1.70 -12.19
C GLN A 179 17.88 0.34 -12.51
N GLY A 180 17.15 -0.69 -12.93
CA GLY A 180 17.69 -2.02 -13.25
C GLY A 180 17.41 -2.52 -14.67
N SER A 181 17.04 -1.62 -15.59
CA SER A 181 16.64 -1.97 -16.98
C SER A 181 17.60 -1.45 -18.06
N SER A 182 18.82 -1.07 -17.68
CA SER A 182 19.87 -0.57 -18.59
C SER A 182 20.90 -1.66 -18.91
#